data_AF-A0A223HU79-F1
#
_entry.id   AF-A0A223HU79-F1
#
_cell.length_a   1.000
_cell.length_b   1.000
_cell.length_c   1.000
_cell.angle_alpha   90.00
_cell.angle_beta   90.00
_cell.angle_gamma   90.00
#
_symmetry.space_group_name_H-M   'P 1'
#
loop_
_entity.id
_entity.type
_entity.pdbx_description
1 polymer ?
#
loop_
_entity_poly.entity_id
_entity_poly.type
_entity_poly.pdbx_seq_one_letter_code
_entity_poly.pdbx_strand_id
1 'polypeptide(L)'
;MKKIILLIIANCIVAIATAQQTERFTFATSVGTGIDMNEPATTPFAWQILGYYAINKHLFMGIGTGLSIYEKTLIPLFADVKFRIIKPRKFTPYIECGVGYSFAPDQNANGGFYLNPSAGVEYSIYKDKKLFLALGYESQKFERLKTQKQSLLTAEFAEKLMHNSIAIKIGFMF
;
A
#
# COMPACT_ATOMS: atom_id res chain seq x y z
N MET A 1 31.43 8.53 -6.70
CA MET A 1 31.03 8.01 -8.03
C MET A 1 29.72 7.21 -8.01
N LYS A 2 29.58 6.14 -7.21
CA LYS A 2 28.34 5.33 -7.15
C LYS A 2 27.04 6.11 -6.82
N LYS A 3 27.11 7.10 -5.91
CA LYS A 3 25.95 7.93 -5.52
C LYS A 3 25.44 8.87 -6.62
N ILE A 4 26.34 9.36 -7.48
CA ILE A 4 25.99 10.28 -8.59
C ILE A 4 25.33 9.49 -9.72
N ILE A 5 25.81 8.28 -10.00
CA ILE A 5 25.20 7.37 -10.97
C ILE A 5 23.76 7.00 -10.55
N LEU A 6 23.52 6.73 -9.27
CA LEU A 6 22.18 6.48 -8.72
C LEU A 6 21.24 7.68 -8.89
N LEU A 7 21.72 8.91 -8.68
CA LEU A 7 20.94 10.13 -8.89
C LEU A 7 20.61 10.37 -10.36
N ILE A 8 21.52 10.08 -11.28
CA ILE A 8 21.28 10.19 -12.73
C ILE A 8 20.27 9.14 -13.18
N ILE A 9 20.40 7.89 -12.71
CA ILE A 9 19.45 6.81 -13.00
C ILE A 9 18.06 7.15 -12.45
N ALA A 10 17.97 7.66 -11.21
CA ALA A 10 16.70 8.09 -10.63
C ALA A 10 16.05 9.22 -11.44
N ASN A 11 16.82 10.22 -11.89
CA ASN A 11 16.32 11.29 -12.76
C ASN A 11 15.91 10.77 -14.15
N CYS A 12 16.63 9.81 -14.71
CA CYS A 12 16.25 9.17 -15.97
C CYS A 12 14.96 8.36 -15.84
N ILE A 13 14.73 7.66 -14.73
CA ILE A 13 13.47 6.94 -14.48
C ILE A 13 12.30 7.93 -14.39
N VAL A 14 12.48 9.07 -13.73
CA VAL A 14 11.48 10.14 -13.67
C VAL A 14 11.23 10.74 -15.06
N ALA A 15 12.28 11.02 -15.83
CA ALA A 15 12.15 11.59 -17.18
C ALA A 15 11.47 10.63 -18.17
N ILE A 16 11.79 9.34 -18.12
CA ILE A 16 11.15 8.30 -18.94
C ILE A 16 9.68 8.14 -18.54
N ALA A 17 9.37 8.18 -17.24
CA ALA A 17 7.99 8.17 -16.75
C ALA A 17 7.17 9.38 -17.24
N THR A 18 7.81 10.55 -17.41
CA THR A 18 7.14 11.76 -17.94
C THR A 18 7.01 11.79 -19.46
N ALA A 19 7.89 11.11 -20.21
CA ALA A 19 7.92 11.15 -21.67
C ALA A 19 7.01 10.09 -22.32
N GLN A 20 6.62 9.05 -21.57
CA GLN A 20 5.93 7.87 -22.08
C GLN A 20 4.55 7.69 -21.44
N GLN A 21 3.85 8.78 -21.15
CA GLN A 21 2.47 8.75 -20.65
C GLN A 21 1.52 8.33 -21.79
N THR A 22 1.53 7.05 -22.16
CA THR A 22 0.40 6.44 -22.87
C THR A 22 -0.82 6.58 -21.98
N GLU A 23 -1.99 6.96 -22.52
CA GLU A 23 -3.26 7.22 -21.78
C GLU A 23 -3.72 6.08 -20.84
N ARG A 24 -3.05 4.94 -20.86
CA ARG A 24 -3.34 3.75 -20.06
C ARG A 24 -2.55 3.68 -18.76
N PHE A 25 -1.45 4.41 -18.58
CA PHE A 25 -0.74 4.44 -17.31
C PHE A 25 -1.24 5.58 -16.43
N THR A 26 -1.48 5.28 -15.16
CA THR A 26 -2.05 6.21 -14.18
C THR A 26 -1.33 6.02 -12.86
N PHE A 27 -0.95 7.11 -12.21
CA PHE A 27 -0.26 7.05 -10.92
C PHE A 27 -1.20 7.47 -9.82
N ALA A 28 -1.16 6.79 -8.68
CA ALA A 28 -1.95 7.12 -7.51
C ALA A 28 -1.07 7.23 -6.28
N THR A 29 -1.40 8.17 -5.40
CA THR A 29 -0.79 8.31 -4.08
C THR A 29 -1.93 8.41 -3.07
N SER A 30 -1.83 7.68 -1.96
CA SER A 30 -2.83 7.71 -0.90
C SER A 30 -2.18 7.75 0.46
N VAL A 31 -2.86 8.44 1.36
CA VAL A 31 -2.62 8.38 2.79
C VAL A 31 -3.85 7.76 3.42
N GLY A 32 -3.64 6.84 4.34
CA GLY A 32 -4.70 6.18 5.06
C GLY A 32 -4.38 6.07 6.54
N THR A 33 -5.45 5.94 7.31
CA THR A 33 -5.37 5.54 8.70
C THR A 33 -6.36 4.42 8.97
N GLY A 34 -6.07 3.57 9.94
CA GLY A 34 -6.92 2.44 10.27
C GLY A 34 -7.45 2.51 11.70
N ILE A 35 -8.52 1.78 11.94
CA ILE A 35 -8.97 1.42 13.29
C ILE A 35 -8.55 -0.03 13.48
N ASP A 36 -7.57 -0.26 14.35
CA ASP A 36 -7.10 -1.60 14.69
C ASP A 36 -8.15 -2.35 15.49
N MET A 37 -8.41 -3.61 15.13
CA MET A 37 -9.39 -4.46 15.80
C MET A 37 -8.78 -5.27 16.96
N ASN A 38 -7.47 -5.17 17.21
CA ASN A 38 -6.75 -5.80 18.32
C ASN A 38 -5.84 -4.77 19.01
N GLU A 39 -5.68 -4.86 20.34
CA GLU A 39 -4.67 -4.09 21.07
C GLU A 39 -3.27 -4.47 20.53
N PRO A 40 -2.42 -3.49 20.17
CA PRO A 40 -2.15 -2.23 20.91
C PRO A 40 -2.67 -0.94 20.26
N ALA A 41 -2.56 0.17 21.01
CA ALA A 41 -3.17 1.48 20.78
C ALA A 41 -2.24 2.51 20.09
N THR A 42 -1.91 2.32 18.81
CA THR A 42 -1.32 3.41 18.00
C THR A 42 -2.08 3.52 16.69
N THR A 43 -2.54 4.71 16.33
CA THR A 43 -3.29 4.91 15.08
C THR A 43 -2.41 4.56 13.89
N PRO A 44 -2.72 3.51 13.14
CA PRO A 44 -1.89 3.09 12.04
C PRO A 44 -1.96 4.14 10.95
N PHE A 45 -0.79 4.55 10.46
CA PHE A 45 -0.64 5.49 9.37
C PHE A 45 -0.04 4.76 8.17
N ALA A 46 -0.72 4.78 7.03
CA ALA A 46 -0.26 4.14 5.81
C ALA A 46 -0.13 5.18 4.71
N TRP A 47 1.06 5.33 4.14
CA TRP A 47 1.27 6.07 2.91
C TRP A 47 1.60 5.10 1.80
N GLN A 48 0.95 5.23 0.64
CA GLN A 48 1.09 4.30 -0.48
C GLN A 48 1.20 5.06 -1.79
N ILE A 49 2.03 4.55 -2.68
CA ILE A 49 2.16 4.98 -4.07
C ILE A 49 1.88 3.76 -4.94
N LEU A 50 1.03 3.93 -5.95
CA LEU A 50 0.61 2.87 -6.86
C LEU A 50 0.76 3.33 -8.30
N GLY A 51 1.29 2.46 -9.15
CA GLY A 51 1.27 2.61 -10.60
C GLY A 51 0.26 1.64 -11.20
N TYR A 52 -0.75 2.18 -11.90
CA TYR A 52 -1.80 1.40 -12.55
C TYR A 52 -1.62 1.41 -14.07
N TYR A 53 -1.95 0.28 -14.67
CA TYR A 53 -2.18 0.10 -16.09
C TYR A 53 -3.67 -0.19 -16.34
N ALA A 54 -4.30 0.64 -17.16
CA ALA A 54 -5.68 0.52 -17.59
C ALA A 54 -5.79 -0.54 -18.68
N ILE A 55 -6.30 -1.72 -18.30
CA ILE A 55 -6.62 -2.78 -19.25
C ILE A 55 -7.86 -2.39 -20.03
N ASN A 56 -8.90 -1.92 -19.31
CA ASN A 56 -10.19 -1.50 -19.85
C ASN A 56 -10.71 -0.27 -19.11
N LYS A 57 -11.80 0.34 -19.59
CA LYS A 57 -12.45 1.48 -18.92
C LYS A 57 -12.92 1.18 -17.49
N HIS A 58 -13.12 -0.09 -17.16
CA HIS A 58 -13.55 -0.56 -15.84
C HIS A 58 -12.43 -1.25 -15.04
N LEU A 59 -11.42 -1.84 -15.69
CA LEU A 59 -10.42 -2.69 -15.02
C LEU A 59 -9.02 -2.08 -15.12
N PHE A 60 -8.38 -1.96 -13.97
CA PHE A 60 -7.04 -1.43 -13.79
C PHE A 60 -6.23 -2.47 -12.99
N MET A 61 -4.99 -2.67 -13.37
CA MET A 61 -4.07 -3.54 -12.65
C MET A 61 -2.77 -2.79 -12.42
N GLY A 62 -2.17 -2.95 -11.25
CA GLY A 62 -1.02 -2.16 -10.87
C GLY A 62 -0.13 -2.85 -9.86
N ILE A 63 0.94 -2.16 -9.54
CA ILE A 63 1.80 -2.49 -8.42
C ILE A 63 1.92 -1.27 -7.51
N GLY A 64 1.97 -1.54 -6.21
CA GLY A 64 2.00 -0.54 -5.17
C GLY A 64 3.12 -0.81 -4.19
N THR A 65 3.66 0.26 -3.65
CA THR A 65 4.51 0.19 -2.46
C THR A 65 4.19 1.36 -1.53
N GLY A 66 4.64 1.27 -0.29
CA GLY A 66 4.31 2.29 0.70
C GLY A 66 5.12 2.18 1.96
N LEU A 67 4.71 2.99 2.93
CA LEU A 67 5.16 2.98 4.30
C LEU A 67 3.93 2.83 5.19
N SER A 68 3.86 1.74 5.94
CA SER A 68 2.87 1.55 6.99
C SER A 68 3.56 1.68 8.34
N ILE A 69 3.21 2.72 9.08
CA ILE A 69 3.69 3.01 10.43
C ILE A 69 2.60 2.55 11.40
N TYR A 70 2.82 1.35 11.95
CA TYR A 70 2.09 0.83 13.09
C TYR A 70 2.98 1.05 14.34
N GLU A 71 3.30 0.00 15.09
CA GLU A 71 4.39 0.02 16.08
C GLU A 71 5.79 -0.07 15.44
N LYS A 72 5.84 -0.65 14.23
CA LYS A 72 7.05 -0.78 13.41
C LYS A 72 6.77 -0.23 12.03
N THR A 73 7.81 0.33 11.41
CA THR A 73 7.76 0.76 10.02
C THR A 73 7.79 -0.47 9.12
N LEU A 74 6.80 -0.57 8.23
CA LEU A 74 6.64 -1.68 7.29
C LEU A 74 6.57 -1.12 5.88
N ILE A 75 7.14 -1.86 4.94
CA ILE A 75 7.18 -1.49 3.53
C ILE A 75 6.37 -2.53 2.75
N PRO A 76 5.06 -2.32 2.55
CA PRO A 76 4.27 -3.17 1.68
C PRO A 76 4.78 -3.08 0.25
N LEU A 77 4.91 -4.22 -0.41
CA LEU A 77 5.06 -4.37 -1.85
C LEU A 77 3.96 -5.29 -2.34
N PHE A 78 3.05 -4.77 -3.16
CA PHE A 78 1.83 -5.49 -3.52
C PHE A 78 1.44 -5.27 -4.98
N ALA A 79 0.76 -6.26 -5.54
CA ALA A 79 0.01 -6.09 -6.77
C ALA A 79 -1.42 -5.67 -6.41
N ASP A 80 -2.01 -4.80 -7.20
CA ASP A 80 -3.36 -4.30 -6.98
C ASP A 80 -4.23 -4.47 -8.22
N VAL A 81 -5.48 -4.85 -8.01
CA VAL A 81 -6.50 -4.91 -9.05
C VAL A 81 -7.67 -4.01 -8.65
N LYS A 82 -7.99 -3.05 -9.51
CA LYS A 82 -9.07 -2.08 -9.31
C LYS A 82 -10.13 -2.22 -10.38
N PHE A 83 -11.38 -2.35 -9.93
CA PHE A 83 -12.55 -2.48 -10.78
C PHE A 83 -13.56 -1.37 -10.50
N ARG A 84 -13.82 -0.51 -11.49
CA ARG A 84 -14.87 0.51 -11.46
C ARG A 84 -16.21 -0.14 -11.79
N ILE A 85 -17.16 0.00 -10.87
CA ILE A 85 -18.48 -0.65 -10.98
C ILE A 85 -19.28 -0.01 -12.11
N ILE A 86 -19.16 1.31 -12.29
CA ILE A 86 -19.87 2.06 -13.32
C ILE A 86 -18.88 2.74 -14.27
N LYS A 87 -19.40 3.15 -15.43
CA LYS A 87 -18.64 3.98 -16.38
C LYS A 87 -18.16 5.27 -15.70
N PRO A 88 -16.95 5.76 -16.04
CA PRO A 88 -16.40 6.97 -15.45
C PRO A 88 -17.38 8.15 -15.52
N ARG A 89 -17.76 8.65 -14.35
CA ARG A 89 -18.58 9.84 -14.13
C ARG A 89 -17.91 10.70 -13.05
N LYS A 90 -18.53 11.84 -12.72
CA LYS A 90 -18.04 12.73 -11.65
C LYS A 90 -17.81 11.99 -10.32
N PHE A 91 -18.70 11.06 -9.98
CA PHE A 91 -18.53 10.10 -8.87
C PHE A 91 -18.55 8.70 -9.45
N THR A 92 -17.46 7.95 -9.26
CA THR A 92 -17.30 6.60 -9.79
C THR A 92 -16.97 5.63 -8.66
N PRO A 93 -17.94 4.84 -8.16
CA PRO A 93 -17.67 3.78 -7.21
C PRO A 93 -16.78 2.69 -7.83
N TYR A 94 -15.89 2.15 -7.01
CA TYR A 94 -14.97 1.09 -7.38
C TYR A 94 -14.74 0.14 -6.20
N ILE A 95 -14.24 -1.04 -6.55
CA ILE A 95 -13.65 -1.99 -5.60
C ILE A 95 -12.19 -2.20 -6.02
N GLU A 96 -11.32 -2.41 -5.04
CA GLU A 96 -9.91 -2.70 -5.28
C GLU A 96 -9.45 -3.81 -4.33
N CYS A 97 -8.47 -4.60 -4.76
CA CYS A 97 -7.88 -5.65 -3.94
C CYS A 97 -6.38 -5.69 -4.17
N GLY A 98 -5.64 -5.33 -3.12
CA GLY A 98 -4.19 -5.43 -3.06
C GLY A 98 -3.75 -6.75 -2.43
N VAL A 99 -2.80 -7.46 -3.03
CA VAL A 99 -2.17 -8.66 -2.47
C VAL A 99 -0.67 -8.58 -2.65
N GLY A 100 0.08 -8.88 -1.59
CA GLY A 100 1.53 -8.80 -1.63
C GLY A 100 2.24 -9.25 -0.37
N TYR A 101 3.40 -8.65 -0.16
CA TYR A 101 4.26 -8.92 0.99
C TYR A 101 4.75 -7.61 1.61
N SER A 102 4.60 -7.48 2.91
CA SER A 102 5.11 -6.37 3.71
C SER A 102 6.48 -6.69 4.27
N PHE A 103 7.50 -5.94 3.87
CA PHE A 103 8.85 -6.08 4.41
C PHE A 103 9.00 -5.26 5.68
N ALA A 104 9.58 -5.86 6.72
CA ALA A 104 10.02 -5.16 7.91
C ALA A 104 11.53 -4.89 7.81
N PRO A 105 11.99 -3.63 7.83
CA PRO A 105 13.41 -3.27 7.85
C PRO A 105 14.07 -3.48 9.24
N ASP A 106 13.29 -3.86 10.26
CA ASP A 106 13.78 -4.16 11.61
C ASP A 106 14.32 -5.60 11.69
N GLN A 107 15.50 -5.78 12.28
CA GLN A 107 16.19 -7.08 12.41
C GLN A 107 15.42 -8.10 13.27
N ASN A 108 14.45 -7.64 14.08
CA ASN A 108 13.67 -8.46 15.00
C ASN A 108 12.21 -8.68 14.56
N ALA A 109 11.86 -8.37 13.31
CA ALA A 109 10.54 -8.67 12.76
C ALA A 109 10.70 -9.25 11.37
N ASN A 110 10.07 -10.40 11.13
CA ASN A 110 9.97 -10.92 9.78
C ASN A 110 8.83 -10.20 9.07
N GLY A 111 9.01 -9.97 7.76
CA GLY A 111 7.94 -9.49 6.90
C GLY A 111 6.74 -10.44 6.85
N GLY A 112 5.70 -10.02 6.15
CA GLY A 112 4.38 -10.62 6.28
C GLY A 112 3.56 -10.65 5.00
N PHE A 113 2.58 -11.54 4.94
CA PHE A 113 1.56 -11.50 3.89
C PHE A 113 0.71 -10.24 4.03
N TYR A 114 0.47 -9.57 2.91
CA TYR A 114 -0.34 -8.34 2.80
C TYR A 114 -1.58 -8.61 1.94
N LEU A 115 -2.76 -8.30 2.49
CA LEU A 115 -4.04 -8.34 1.76
C LEU A 115 -4.87 -7.10 2.11
N ASN A 116 -5.37 -6.40 1.10
CA ASN A 116 -6.15 -5.17 1.24
C ASN A 116 -7.34 -5.12 0.27
N PRO A 117 -8.42 -5.87 0.53
CA PRO A 117 -9.70 -5.64 -0.12
C PRO A 117 -10.29 -4.29 0.35
N SER A 118 -10.71 -3.46 -0.60
CA SER A 118 -11.35 -2.18 -0.33
C SER A 118 -12.46 -1.84 -1.32
N ALA A 119 -13.38 -1.00 -0.87
CA ALA A 119 -14.40 -0.38 -1.68
C ALA A 119 -14.33 1.13 -1.51
N GLY A 120 -14.51 1.88 -2.58
CA GLY A 120 -14.34 3.32 -2.56
C GLY A 120 -15.08 4.05 -3.66
N VAL A 121 -14.90 5.37 -3.67
CA VAL A 121 -15.43 6.27 -4.68
C VAL A 121 -14.32 7.16 -5.21
N GLU A 122 -14.21 7.25 -6.53
CA GLU A 122 -13.40 8.26 -7.21
C GLU A 122 -14.26 9.50 -7.51
N TYR A 123 -13.72 10.67 -7.22
CA TYR A 123 -14.26 11.96 -7.61
C TYR A 123 -13.39 12.60 -8.70
N SER A 124 -13.94 12.77 -9.90
CA SER A 124 -13.25 13.44 -11.00
C SER A 124 -13.23 14.96 -10.78
N ILE A 125 -12.04 15.53 -10.65
CA ILE A 125 -11.86 16.98 -10.46
C ILE A 125 -11.73 17.67 -11.81
N TYR A 126 -10.68 17.35 -12.56
CA TYR A 126 -10.34 18.03 -13.81
C TYR A 126 -9.54 17.10 -14.73
N LYS A 127 -10.02 16.92 -15.97
CA LYS A 127 -9.44 16.02 -16.97
C LYS A 127 -9.23 14.60 -16.41
N ASP A 128 -7.97 14.16 -16.36
CA ASP A 128 -7.46 12.88 -15.88
C ASP A 128 -7.32 12.80 -14.36
N LYS A 129 -7.28 13.94 -13.67
CA LYS A 129 -7.07 14.03 -12.23
C LYS A 129 -8.30 13.64 -11.41
N LYS A 130 -8.11 12.76 -10.44
CA LYS A 130 -9.17 12.28 -9.55
C LYS A 130 -8.73 12.25 -8.09
N LEU A 131 -9.66 12.58 -7.20
CA LEU A 131 -9.55 12.22 -5.79
C LEU A 131 -10.22 10.87 -5.59
N PHE A 132 -9.79 10.10 -4.61
CA PHE A 132 -10.53 8.91 -4.20
C PHE A 132 -10.56 8.79 -2.68
N LEU A 133 -11.64 8.20 -2.21
CA LEU A 133 -11.83 7.78 -0.83
C LEU A 133 -12.17 6.29 -0.84
N ALA A 134 -11.52 5.50 0.00
CA ALA A 134 -11.74 4.08 0.13
C ALA A 134 -11.84 3.67 1.60
N LEU A 135 -12.68 2.66 1.84
CA LEU A 135 -12.76 1.91 3.08
C LEU A 135 -12.35 0.48 2.75
N GLY A 136 -11.36 -0.02 3.48
CA GLY A 136 -10.76 -1.32 3.25
C GLY A 136 -10.53 -2.09 4.52
N TYR A 137 -10.24 -3.37 4.33
CA TYR A 137 -9.76 -4.23 5.39
C TYR A 137 -8.31 -4.57 5.08
N GLU A 138 -7.39 -4.14 5.93
CA GLU A 138 -5.99 -4.47 5.79
C GLU A 138 -5.66 -5.62 6.74
N SER A 139 -5.29 -6.76 6.15
CA SER A 139 -4.79 -7.92 6.90
C SER A 139 -3.30 -8.05 6.65
N GLN A 140 -2.51 -7.82 7.70
CA GLN A 140 -1.07 -8.02 7.68
C GLN A 140 -0.68 -9.10 8.70
N LYS A 141 -0.08 -10.19 8.22
CA LYS A 141 0.42 -11.27 9.10
C LYS A 141 1.90 -11.07 9.37
N PHE A 142 2.28 -10.78 10.61
CA PHE A 142 3.68 -10.68 11.01
C PHE A 142 4.10 -11.84 11.90
N GLU A 143 5.32 -12.33 11.70
CA GLU A 143 5.95 -13.29 12.61
C GLU A 143 6.99 -12.55 13.46
N ARG A 144 6.72 -12.44 14.76
CA ARG A 144 7.62 -11.83 15.75
C ARG A 144 8.37 -12.94 16.47
N LEU A 145 9.70 -12.95 16.39
CA LEU A 145 10.52 -13.75 17.28
C LEU A 145 10.74 -12.94 18.57
N LYS A 146 10.15 -13.38 19.69
CA LYS A 146 10.48 -12.84 21.02
C LYS A 146 11.51 -13.74 21.66
N THR A 147 12.72 -13.23 21.88
CA THR A 147 13.73 -13.86 22.73
C THR A 147 13.56 -13.33 24.15
N GLN A 148 12.87 -14.08 25.01
CA GLN A 148 12.80 -13.75 26.44
C GLN A 148 14.02 -14.35 27.13
N LYS A 149 15.00 -13.51 27.51
CA LYS A 149 16.12 -13.92 28.36
C LYS A 149 15.69 -13.89 29.82
N GLN A 150 15.44 -15.05 30.41
CA GLN A 150 15.54 -15.25 31.86
C GLN A 150 16.77 -16.12 32.16
N SER A 151 17.41 -15.83 33.29
CA SER A 151 18.77 -16.18 33.74
C SER A 151 19.22 -17.67 33.68
N LEU A 152 18.43 -18.60 33.13
CA LEU A 152 18.83 -20.02 33.03
C LEU A 152 18.25 -20.80 31.83
N LEU A 153 17.34 -20.23 31.03
CA LEU A 153 16.75 -20.89 29.85
C LEU A 153 16.34 -19.83 28.81
N THR A 154 16.83 -19.99 27.58
CA THR A 154 16.43 -19.17 26.42
C THR A 154 15.40 -19.94 25.63
N ALA A 155 14.16 -19.47 25.59
CA ALA A 155 13.11 -20.03 24.73
C ALA A 155 12.72 -18.98 23.69
N GLU A 156 12.86 -19.34 22.42
CA GLU A 156 12.43 -18.54 21.27
C GLU A 156 11.01 -18.97 20.92
N PHE A 157 10.04 -18.08 21.13
CA PHE A 157 8.67 -18.31 20.67
C PHE A 157 8.39 -17.39 19.47
N ALA A 158 8.00 -18.00 18.35
CA ALA A 158 7.49 -17.30 17.18
C ALA A 158 6.03 -16.92 17.44
N GLU A 159 5.79 -15.68 17.84
CA GLU A 159 4.46 -15.13 18.05
C GLU A 159 3.92 -14.63 16.69
N LYS A 160 2.89 -15.31 16.18
CA LYS A 160 2.26 -15.00 14.90
C LYS A 160 1.16 -13.95 15.11
N LEU A 161 1.50 -12.67 14.96
CA LEU A 161 0.57 -11.57 15.15
C LEU A 161 -0.16 -11.29 13.83
N MET A 162 -1.48 -11.50 13.82
CA MET A 162 -2.34 -11.06 12.72
C MET A 162 -2.92 -9.69 13.05
N HIS A 163 -2.43 -8.65 12.37
CA HIS A 163 -3.03 -7.32 12.45
C HIS A 163 -4.15 -7.25 11.42
N ASN A 164 -5.35 -7.02 11.92
CA ASN A 164 -6.56 -6.85 11.14
C ASN A 164 -7.08 -5.45 11.45
N SER A 165 -7.07 -4.56 10.47
CA SER A 165 -7.48 -3.17 10.66
C SER A 165 -8.48 -2.76 9.58
N ILE A 166 -9.45 -1.94 9.98
CA ILE A 166 -10.33 -1.28 9.03
C ILE A 166 -9.62 0.00 8.60
N ALA A 167 -9.14 0.05 7.36
CA ALA A 167 -8.38 1.15 6.81
C ALA A 167 -9.27 2.13 6.04
N ILE A 168 -9.13 3.41 6.35
CA ILE A 168 -9.70 4.53 5.59
C ILE A 168 -8.56 5.14 4.79
N LYS A 169 -8.70 5.19 3.46
CA LYS A 169 -7.69 5.72 2.54
C LYS A 169 -8.27 6.92 1.79
N ILE A 170 -7.53 8.02 1.77
CA ILE A 170 -7.79 9.16 0.88
C ILE A 170 -6.58 9.36 -0.03
N GLY A 171 -6.83 9.57 -1.31
CA GLY A 171 -5.73 9.68 -2.28
C GLY A 171 -6.06 10.48 -3.50
N PHE A 172 -5.02 10.70 -4.28
CA PHE A 172 -5.06 11.41 -5.55
C PHE A 172 -4.53 10.51 -6.65
N MET A 173 -5.15 10.61 -7.82
CA MET A 173 -4.82 9.88 -9.03
C MET A 173 -4.53 10.88 -10.15
N PHE A 174 -3.37 10.71 -10.79
CA PHE A 174 -2.82 11.55 -11.85
C PHE A 174 -2.91 10.84 -13.19
#